data_AF-A0A258NX93-F1
#
_entry.id   AF-A0A258NX93-F1
#
_cell.length_a   1.000
_cell.length_b   1.000
_cell.length_c   1.000
_cell.angle_alpha   90.00
_cell.angle_beta   90.00
_cell.angle_gamma   90.00
#
_symmetry.space_group_name_H-M   'P 1'
#
loop_
_entity.id
_entity.type
_entity.pdbx_description
1 polymer ?
#
loop_
_entity_poly.entity_id
_entity_poly.type
_entity_poly.pdbx_seq_one_letter_code
_entity_poly.pdbx_strand_id
1 'polypeptide(L)'
;MTVTYEWDIEETIDYTGKDDGLNDVLDHLFQPDFKSLKSQLDELKAHDVEDGHVHYDPVLVRDDDNGRSWAYLIDGKLPTHFEDAYQNPVAKVPARFHKEVSSA
;
A
#
# COMPACT_ATOMS: atom_id res chain seq x y z
N MET A 1 11.03 21.89 -0.87
CA MET A 1 10.55 20.55 -1.21
C MET A 1 9.55 20.15 -0.14
N THR A 2 8.29 20.14 -0.52
CA THR A 2 7.22 19.66 0.35
C THR A 2 7.13 18.16 0.15
N VAL A 3 7.08 17.39 1.24
CA VAL A 3 6.90 15.94 1.18
C VAL A 3 5.65 15.60 1.96
N THR A 4 4.69 14.99 1.29
CA THR A 4 3.46 14.47 1.89
C THR A 4 3.54 12.95 1.99
N TYR A 5 2.80 12.41 2.95
CA TYR A 5 2.70 10.99 3.20
C TYR A 5 1.23 10.66 3.40
N GLU A 6 0.80 9.56 2.82
CA GLU A 6 -0.57 9.06 2.91
C GLU A 6 -0.57 7.54 3.01
N TRP A 7 -1.56 7.03 3.73
CA TRP A 7 -1.83 5.60 3.80
C TRP A 7 -2.92 5.29 2.80
N ASP A 8 -2.67 4.37 1.88
CA ASP A 8 -3.67 3.91 0.90
C ASP A 8 -3.85 2.39 1.05
N ILE A 9 -5.03 1.91 0.66
CA ILE A 9 -5.26 0.50 0.33
C ILE A 9 -5.42 0.44 -1.19
N GLU A 10 -4.53 -0.26 -1.86
CA GLU A 10 -4.65 -0.54 -3.29
C GLU A 10 -5.49 -1.80 -3.48
N GLU A 11 -6.61 -1.67 -4.18
CA GLU A 11 -7.37 -2.82 -4.64
C GLU A 11 -6.73 -3.32 -5.93
N THR A 12 -6.14 -4.51 -5.90
CA THR A 12 -5.48 -5.13 -7.05
C THR A 12 -6.25 -6.36 -7.50
N ILE A 13 -6.31 -6.60 -8.81
CA ILE A 13 -6.90 -7.82 -9.35
C ILE A 13 -5.82 -8.73 -9.91
N ASP A 14 -5.76 -9.96 -9.42
CA ASP A 14 -4.92 -11.02 -9.97
C ASP A 14 -5.68 -11.76 -11.08
N TYR A 15 -5.20 -11.58 -12.31
CA TYR A 15 -5.72 -12.24 -13.50
C TYR A 15 -5.16 -13.65 -13.73
N THR A 16 -4.46 -14.28 -12.77
CA THR A 16 -3.86 -15.62 -12.92
C THR A 16 -4.83 -16.60 -13.61
N GLY A 17 -4.58 -16.83 -14.90
CA GLY A 17 -5.51 -17.46 -15.83
C GLY A 17 -5.65 -16.77 -17.20
N LYS A 18 -5.21 -15.50 -17.32
CA LYS A 18 -5.08 -14.76 -18.59
C LYS A 18 -3.63 -14.28 -18.80
N ASP A 19 -3.21 -14.25 -20.06
CA ASP A 19 -1.84 -14.45 -20.56
C ASP A 19 -0.72 -13.45 -20.16
N ASP A 20 -0.94 -12.44 -19.31
CA ASP A 20 0.08 -11.40 -19.02
C ASP A 20 0.66 -11.43 -17.59
N GLY A 21 -0.02 -12.05 -16.63
CA GLY A 21 0.48 -12.17 -15.25
C GLY A 21 0.70 -10.82 -14.56
N LEU A 22 0.00 -9.77 -15.00
CA LEU A 22 0.04 -8.44 -14.42
C LEU A 22 -1.16 -8.26 -13.49
N ASN A 23 -0.90 -7.75 -12.29
CA ASN A 23 -1.96 -7.29 -11.40
C ASN A 23 -2.25 -5.83 -11.73
N ASP A 24 -3.51 -5.53 -12.03
CA ASP A 24 -3.95 -4.15 -12.27
C ASP A 24 -4.48 -3.56 -10.96
N VAL A 25 -4.07 -2.32 -10.65
CA VAL A 25 -4.67 -1.53 -9.58
C VAL A 25 -6.02 -1.00 -10.07
N LEU A 26 -7.10 -1.37 -9.38
CA LEU A 26 -8.47 -0.98 -9.67
C LEU A 26 -8.85 0.32 -8.98
N ASP A 27 -8.48 0.47 -7.71
CA ASP A 27 -8.81 1.65 -6.90
C ASP A 27 -7.76 1.92 -5.81
N HIS A 28 -7.74 3.16 -5.33
CA HIS A 28 -6.93 3.62 -4.21
C HIS A 28 -7.82 4.19 -3.11
N LEU A 29 -7.86 3.51 -1.97
CA LEU A 29 -8.66 3.94 -0.82
C LEU A 29 -7.78 4.68 0.17
N PHE A 30 -7.79 6.02 0.08
CA PHE A 30 -7.05 6.89 0.99
C PHE A 30 -7.51 6.73 2.45
N GLN A 31 -6.54 6.75 3.36
CA GLN A 31 -6.72 6.66 4.80
C GLN A 31 -5.88 7.73 5.52
N PRO A 32 -6.46 8.42 6.53
CA PRO A 32 -5.76 9.51 7.22
C PRO A 32 -4.65 9.02 8.16
N ASP A 33 -4.72 7.78 8.64
CA ASP A 33 -3.76 7.16 9.56
C ASP A 33 -3.79 5.62 9.45
N PHE A 34 -2.78 4.95 9.99
CA PHE A 34 -2.65 3.49 9.93
C PHE A 34 -3.78 2.77 10.67
N LYS A 35 -4.34 3.38 11.72
CA LYS A 35 -5.44 2.79 12.48
C LYS A 35 -6.69 2.70 11.61
N SER A 36 -7.00 3.77 10.88
CA SER A 36 -8.11 3.83 9.94
C SER A 36 -7.91 2.86 8.79
N LEU A 37 -6.68 2.80 8.24
CA LEU A 37 -6.28 1.79 7.27
C LEU A 37 -6.51 0.36 7.77
N LYS A 38 -6.08 0.03 8.99
CA LYS A 38 -6.26 -1.30 9.56
C LYS A 38 -7.73 -1.66 9.70
N SER A 39 -8.56 -0.74 10.21
CA SER A 39 -10.01 -0.93 10.33
C SER A 39 -10.65 -1.21 8.97
N GLN A 40 -10.34 -0.38 7.96
CA GLN A 40 -10.89 -0.54 6.62
C GLN A 40 -10.40 -1.84 5.96
N LEU A 41 -9.13 -2.20 6.13
CA LEU A 41 -8.56 -3.44 5.60
C LEU A 41 -9.21 -4.68 6.20
N ASP A 42 -9.45 -4.69 7.51
CA ASP A 42 -10.15 -5.77 8.21
C ASP A 42 -11.60 -5.90 7.72
N GLU A 43 -12.29 -4.79 7.49
CA GLU A 43 -13.64 -4.76 6.90
C GLU A 43 -13.66 -5.31 5.47
N LEU A 44 -12.77 -4.84 4.59
CA LEU A 44 -12.67 -5.31 3.21
C LEU A 44 -12.40 -6.82 3.16
N LYS A 45 -11.45 -7.30 3.95
CA LYS A 45 -11.13 -8.74 4.04
C LYS A 45 -12.25 -9.60 4.62
N ALA A 46 -13.12 -9.03 5.45
CA ALA A 46 -14.31 -9.74 5.94
C ALA A 46 -15.43 -9.85 4.88
N HIS A 47 -15.43 -8.95 3.91
CA HIS A 47 -16.42 -8.87 2.82
C HIS A 47 -15.94 -9.48 1.49
N ASP A 48 -14.67 -9.81 1.37
CA ASP A 48 -14.10 -10.49 0.21
C ASP A 48 -14.38 -12.00 0.29
N VAL A 49 -15.60 -12.39 -0.10
CA VAL A 49 -16.13 -13.75 0.13
C VAL A 49 -16.20 -14.62 -1.14
N GLU A 50 -16.03 -14.08 -2.36
CA GLU A 50 -16.60 -14.79 -3.53
C GLU A 50 -15.71 -15.12 -4.74
N ASP A 51 -14.55 -14.48 -4.99
CA ASP A 51 -13.78 -14.82 -6.22
C ASP A 51 -12.27 -14.95 -6.05
N GLY A 52 -11.66 -14.55 -4.93
CA GLY A 52 -10.22 -14.75 -4.65
C GLY A 52 -9.24 -14.05 -5.61
N HIS A 53 -9.78 -13.32 -6.59
CA HIS A 53 -9.04 -12.56 -7.59
C HIS A 53 -8.75 -11.12 -7.16
N VAL A 54 -9.39 -10.61 -6.11
CA VAL A 54 -9.14 -9.27 -5.59
C VAL A 54 -8.21 -9.36 -4.39
N HIS A 55 -7.23 -8.47 -4.33
CA HIS A 55 -6.31 -8.31 -3.22
C HIS A 55 -6.34 -6.87 -2.74
N TYR A 56 -6.07 -6.70 -1.45
CA TYR A 56 -6.04 -5.39 -0.80
C TYR A 56 -4.65 -5.18 -0.22
N ASP A 57 -3.87 -4.35 -0.91
CA ASP A 57 -2.47 -4.10 -0.61
C ASP A 57 -2.31 -2.78 0.15
N PRO A 58 -2.11 -2.83 1.48
CA PRO A 58 -1.85 -1.62 2.26
C PRO A 58 -0.48 -1.03 1.90
N VAL A 59 -0.46 0.27 1.60
CA VAL A 59 0.72 0.97 1.12
C VAL A 59 0.88 2.33 1.79
N LEU A 60 2.10 2.67 2.16
CA LEU A 60 2.46 4.03 2.52
C LEU A 60 2.98 4.72 1.26
N VAL A 61 2.33 5.79 0.86
CA VAL A 61 2.74 6.59 -0.30
C VAL A 61 3.48 7.83 0.18
N ARG A 62 4.55 8.16 -0.53
CA ARG A 62 5.32 9.39 -0.39
C ARG A 62 5.21 10.17 -1.69
N ASP A 63 4.76 11.41 -1.58
CA ASP A 63 4.63 12.33 -2.72
C ASP A 63 5.51 13.57 -2.48
N ASP A 64 6.32 13.93 -3.48
CA ASP A 64 7.21 15.08 -3.48
C ASP A 64 7.39 15.69 -4.88
N ASP A 65 8.25 16.71 -4.99
CA ASP A 65 8.48 17.40 -6.28
C ASP A 65 9.06 16.48 -7.39
N ASN A 66 9.54 15.27 -7.07
CA ASN A 66 10.05 14.28 -8.03
C ASN A 66 9.02 13.18 -8.37
N GLY A 67 7.86 13.18 -7.73
CA GLY A 67 6.76 12.24 -7.97
C GLY A 67 6.45 11.32 -6.79
N ARG A 68 5.55 10.37 -7.04
CA ARG A 68 5.11 9.38 -6.05
C ARG A 68 6.09 8.21 -5.94
N SER A 69 6.18 7.69 -4.72
CA SER A 69 6.98 6.51 -4.36
C SER A 69 6.23 5.73 -3.27
N TRP A 70 6.40 4.42 -3.26
CA TRP A 70 5.54 3.50 -2.50
C TRP A 70 6.35 2.63 -1.54
N ALA A 71 5.75 2.31 -0.40
CA ALA A 71 6.28 1.36 0.57
C ALA A 71 5.13 0.42 1.00
N TYR A 72 5.03 -0.70 0.29
CA TYR A 72 4.01 -1.72 0.54
C TYR A 72 4.25 -2.43 1.87
N LEU A 73 3.19 -2.59 2.66
CA LEU A 73 3.24 -3.28 3.94
C LEU A 73 3.15 -4.79 3.73
N ILE A 74 4.26 -5.49 3.94
CA ILE A 74 4.38 -6.94 3.70
C ILE A 74 4.51 -7.63 5.06
N ASP A 75 3.67 -8.63 5.33
CA ASP A 75 3.65 -9.38 6.59
C ASP A 75 3.58 -8.46 7.84
N GLY A 76 2.78 -7.38 7.73
CA GLY A 76 2.62 -6.40 8.80
C GLY A 76 3.86 -5.53 9.06
N LYS A 77 4.79 -5.45 8.11
CA LYS A 77 6.03 -4.65 8.24
C LYS A 77 6.23 -3.75 7.03
N LEU A 78 6.63 -2.51 7.31
CA LEU A 78 7.08 -1.59 6.26
C LEU A 78 8.52 -1.93 5.84
N PRO A 79 8.85 -1.77 4.55
CA PRO A 79 10.22 -1.82 4.08
C PRO A 79 11.03 -0.64 4.63
N THR A 80 12.34 -0.70 4.45
CA THR A 80 13.24 0.36 4.93
C THR A 80 13.24 1.61 4.03
N HIS A 81 12.82 1.46 2.77
CA HIS A 81 12.82 2.50 1.77
C HIS A 81 11.50 2.51 0.99
N PHE A 82 11.15 3.67 0.47
CA PHE A 82 10.19 3.81 -0.62
C PHE A 82 10.87 3.46 -1.94
N GLU A 83 10.11 2.87 -2.85
CA GLU A 83 10.52 2.55 -4.20
C GLU A 83 9.74 3.39 -5.22
N ASP A 84 10.36 3.70 -6.35
CA ASP A 84 9.68 4.30 -7.50
C ASP A 84 8.95 3.24 -8.36
N ALA A 85 8.32 3.68 -9.44
CA ALA A 85 7.63 2.80 -10.39
C ALA A 85 8.54 1.77 -11.09
N TYR A 86 9.86 1.87 -10.91
CA TYR A 86 10.87 0.98 -11.46
C TYR A 86 11.58 0.16 -10.38
N GLN A 87 11.02 0.09 -9.16
CA GLN A 87 11.57 -0.65 -8.02
C GLN A 87 12.94 -0.12 -7.54
N ASN A 88 13.27 1.14 -7.85
CA ASN A 88 14.49 1.75 -7.33
C ASN A 88 14.22 2.41 -5.98
N PRO A 89 15.08 2.21 -4.96
CA PRO A 89 14.92 2.88 -3.67
C PRO A 89 15.14 4.39 -3.80
N VAL A 90 14.17 5.19 -3.38
CA VAL A 90 14.17 6.66 -3.50
C VAL A 90 14.51 7.34 -2.18
N ALA A 91 13.87 6.91 -1.09
CA ALA A 91 13.98 7.56 0.22
C ALA A 91 13.76 6.55 1.36
N LYS A 92 14.30 6.83 2.55
CA LYS A 92 14.03 6.01 3.73
C LYS A 92 12.63 6.24 4.26
N VAL A 93 11.97 5.16 4.69
CA VAL A 93 10.71 5.26 5.43
C VAL A 93 10.97 5.89 6.80
N PRO A 94 10.28 7.01 7.15
CA PRO A 94 10.46 7.64 8.46
C PRO A 94 10.13 6.70 9.62
N ALA A 95 10.99 6.69 10.64
CA ALA A 95 10.84 5.82 11.83
C ALA A 95 9.48 5.95 12.55
N ARG A 96 8.77 7.08 12.40
CA ARG A 96 7.43 7.26 12.97
C ARG A 96 6.42 6.27 12.40
N PHE A 97 6.50 5.93 11.11
CA PHE A 97 5.56 5.01 10.47
C PHE A 97 5.84 3.56 10.87
N HIS A 98 7.12 3.18 11.02
CA HIS A 98 7.46 1.88 11.62
C HIS A 98 6.88 1.74 13.04
N LYS A 99 6.94 2.81 13.85
CA LYS A 99 6.36 2.82 15.19
C LYS A 99 4.85 2.71 15.15
N GLU A 100 4.21 3.48 14.28
CA GLU A 100 2.76 3.48 14.06
C GLU A 100 2.26 2.07 13.72
N VAL A 101 2.90 1.41 12.76
CA VAL A 101 2.60 0.02 12.37
C VAL A 101 2.78 -0.96 13.53
N SER A 102 3.89 -0.84 14.28
CA SER A 102 4.19 -1.76 15.39
C SER A 102 3.29 -1.58 16.63
N SER A 103 2.56 -0.47 16.71
CA SER A 103 1.75 -0.11 17.89
C SER A 103 0.26 -0.40 17.71
N ALA A 104 -0.17 -0.86 16.52
CA ALA A 104 -1.57 -1.04 16.14
C ALA A 104 -1.99 -2.51 16.13
#